data_AF-A0A368EPS6-F1
#
_entry.id   AF-A0A368EPS6-F1
#
_cell.length_a   1.000
_cell.length_b   1.000
_cell.length_c   1.000
_cell.angle_alpha   90.00
_cell.angle_beta   90.00
_cell.angle_gamma   90.00
#
_symmetry.space_group_name_H-M   'P 1'
#
loop_
_entity.id
_entity.type
_entity.pdbx_description
1 polymer ?
#
loop_
_entity_poly.entity_id
_entity_poly.type
_entity_poly.pdbx_seq_one_letter_code
_entity_poly.pdbx_strand_id
1 'polypeptide(L)'
;VDNSYIITYLSEKHKIDASRLIDIRPIKRGPSGRIYQLEIVFSDQRGIEKNIVINSEYKIREILSKSFLFSSAFSVKKDGGKFILDGKGWGHGVGLCQIGALGMSLSDKKSVQILSHYFPETEVRKIYNS
;
A
#
# COMPACT_ATOMS: atom_id res chain seq x y z
N VAL A 1 -3.99 -5.27 -12.44
CA VAL A 1 -2.76 -5.96 -11.97
C VAL A 1 -2.16 -6.74 -13.12
N ASP A 2 -0.84 -6.72 -13.25
CA ASP A 2 -0.11 -7.58 -14.18
C ASP A 2 0.18 -8.92 -13.47
N ASN A 3 -0.58 -9.96 -13.81
CA ASN A 3 -0.43 -11.28 -13.19
C ASN A 3 0.96 -11.88 -13.49
N SER A 4 1.48 -11.65 -14.69
CA SER A 4 2.80 -12.16 -15.10
C SER A 4 3.91 -11.55 -14.25
N TYR A 5 3.80 -10.25 -13.96
CA TYR A 5 4.74 -9.58 -13.07
C TYR A 5 4.79 -10.21 -11.67
N ILE A 6 3.62 -10.46 -11.06
CA ILE A 6 3.57 -11.06 -9.73
C ILE A 6 4.25 -12.43 -9.72
N ILE A 7 3.96 -13.27 -10.72
CA ILE A 7 4.57 -14.60 -10.86
C ILE A 7 6.10 -14.48 -10.99
N THR A 8 6.60 -13.60 -11.86
CA THR A 8 8.02 -13.35 -12.02
C THR A 8 8.65 -12.84 -10.72
N TYR A 9 8.00 -11.90 -10.02
CA TYR A 9 8.49 -11.38 -8.74
C TYR A 9 8.59 -12.49 -7.69
N LEU A 10 7.56 -13.36 -7.58
CA LEU A 10 7.57 -14.51 -6.66
C LEU A 10 8.72 -15.48 -6.97
N SER A 11 8.97 -15.75 -8.24
CA SER A 11 10.07 -16.63 -8.66
C SER A 11 11.44 -16.02 -8.37
N GLU A 12 11.69 -14.78 -8.81
CA GLU A 12 13.01 -14.15 -8.73
C GLU A 12 13.38 -13.69 -7.32
N LYS A 13 12.44 -13.05 -6.60
CA LYS A 13 12.72 -12.43 -5.30
C LYS A 13 12.47 -13.36 -4.12
N HIS A 14 11.57 -14.33 -4.29
CA HIS A 14 11.20 -15.25 -3.22
C HIS A 14 11.60 -16.70 -3.48
N LYS A 15 12.15 -17.04 -4.65
CA LYS A 15 12.51 -18.42 -5.05
C LYS A 15 11.32 -19.37 -4.96
N ILE A 16 10.12 -18.85 -5.24
CA ILE A 16 8.87 -19.60 -5.21
C ILE A 16 8.53 -20.05 -6.62
N ASP A 17 8.33 -21.35 -6.79
CA ASP A 17 7.83 -21.91 -8.04
C ASP A 17 6.33 -21.62 -8.19
N ALA A 18 6.02 -20.42 -8.69
CA ALA A 18 4.66 -19.98 -9.02
C ALA A 18 4.46 -20.04 -10.54
N SER A 19 3.35 -20.63 -10.99
CA SER A 19 3.00 -20.75 -12.41
C SER A 19 1.79 -19.91 -12.80
N ARG A 20 0.79 -19.80 -11.91
CA ARG A 20 -0.45 -19.07 -12.18
C ARG A 20 -0.99 -18.43 -10.91
N LEU A 21 -1.36 -17.16 -11.01
CA LEU A 21 -2.04 -16.44 -9.94
C LEU A 21 -3.51 -16.88 -9.86
N ILE A 22 -3.95 -17.27 -8.66
CA ILE A 22 -5.31 -17.75 -8.38
C ILE A 22 -6.13 -16.67 -7.68
N ASP A 23 -5.55 -16.00 -6.67
CA ASP A 23 -6.26 -14.99 -5.88
C ASP A 23 -5.33 -13.99 -5.19
N ILE A 24 -5.88 -12.82 -4.85
CA ILE A 24 -5.23 -11.78 -4.04
C ILE A 24 -6.23 -11.36 -2.96
N ARG A 25 -5.92 -11.68 -1.70
CA ARG A 25 -6.87 -11.55 -0.58
C ARG A 25 -6.32 -10.61 0.50
N PRO A 26 -6.91 -9.42 0.66
CA PRO A 26 -6.63 -8.56 1.81
C PRO A 26 -7.07 -9.24 3.11
N ILE A 27 -6.13 -9.58 3.99
CA ILE A 27 -6.44 -10.26 5.26
C ILE A 27 -6.73 -9.23 6.35
N LYS A 28 -5.85 -8.25 6.52
CA LYS A 28 -5.99 -7.22 7.56
C LYS A 28 -5.73 -5.82 7.04
N ARG A 29 -6.47 -4.87 7.60
CA ARG A 29 -6.38 -3.45 7.30
C ARG A 29 -6.19 -2.65 8.59
N GLY A 30 -5.40 -1.59 8.50
CA GLY A 30 -5.30 -0.59 9.56
C GLY A 30 -6.48 0.38 9.54
N PRO A 31 -6.59 1.27 10.54
CA PRO A 31 -7.65 2.28 10.63
C PRO A 31 -7.74 3.21 9.40
N SER A 32 -6.61 3.44 8.71
CA SER A 32 -6.57 4.24 7.48
C SER A 32 -7.06 3.50 6.22
N GLY A 33 -7.51 2.23 6.36
CA GLY A 33 -7.93 1.35 5.27
C GLY A 33 -6.80 0.69 4.50
N ARG A 34 -5.54 1.02 4.83
CA ARG A 34 -4.33 0.41 4.27
C ARG A 34 -4.20 -1.05 4.68
N ILE A 35 -3.92 -1.90 3.70
CA ILE A 35 -3.69 -3.32 3.90
C ILE A 35 -2.26 -3.50 4.41
N TYR A 36 -2.11 -4.06 5.61
CA TYR A 36 -0.79 -4.43 6.15
C TYR A 36 -0.55 -5.94 6.14
N GLN A 37 -1.60 -6.74 5.85
CA GLN A 37 -1.51 -8.17 5.67
C GLN A 37 -2.30 -8.61 4.43
N LEU A 38 -1.61 -9.20 3.46
CA LEU A 38 -2.16 -9.64 2.18
C LEU A 38 -1.77 -11.09 1.90
N GLU A 39 -2.74 -11.92 1.53
CA GLU A 39 -2.48 -13.27 1.00
C GLU A 39 -2.47 -13.23 -0.53
N ILE A 40 -1.47 -13.89 -1.12
CA ILE A 40 -1.40 -14.16 -2.55
C ILE A 40 -1.50 -15.68 -2.73
N VAL A 41 -2.48 -16.12 -3.49
CA VAL A 41 -2.73 -17.54 -3.79
C VAL A 41 -2.35 -17.82 -5.24
N PHE A 42 -1.59 -18.89 -5.46
CA PHE A 42 -1.08 -19.26 -6.77
C PHE A 42 -0.95 -20.79 -6.88
N SER A 43 -0.88 -21.32 -8.09
CA SER A 43 -0.46 -22.72 -8.31
C SER A 43 1.02 -22.80 -8.66
N ASP A 44 1.66 -23.92 -8.35
CA ASP A 44 3.00 -24.25 -8.87
C ASP A 44 2.93 -24.90 -10.27
N GLN A 45 4.07 -25.32 -10.83
CA GLN A 45 4.12 -25.95 -12.15
C GLN A 45 3.34 -27.28 -12.24
N ARG A 46 3.09 -27.94 -11.09
CA ARG A 46 2.31 -29.18 -11.00
C ARG A 46 0.82 -28.91 -10.82
N GLY A 47 0.41 -27.64 -10.77
CA GLY A 47 -0.98 -27.23 -10.53
C GLY A 47 -1.39 -27.29 -9.06
N ILE A 48 -0.45 -27.47 -8.13
CA ILE A 48 -0.76 -27.53 -6.69
C ILE A 48 -0.92 -26.11 -6.18
N GLU A 49 -2.08 -25.81 -5.58
CA GLU A 49 -2.35 -24.52 -4.95
C GLU A 49 -1.45 -24.31 -3.72
N LYS A 50 -0.88 -23.12 -3.64
CA LYS A 50 -0.03 -22.61 -2.57
C LYS A 50 -0.40 -21.16 -2.29
N ASN A 51 0.02 -20.66 -1.14
CA ASN A 51 -0.19 -19.28 -0.76
C ASN A 51 1.04 -18.71 -0.06
N ILE A 52 1.18 -17.39 -0.10
CA ILE A 52 2.06 -16.65 0.79
C ILE A 52 1.32 -15.50 1.45
N VAL A 53 1.75 -15.15 2.66
CA VAL A 53 1.24 -14.01 3.42
C VAL A 53 2.32 -12.93 3.50
N ILE A 54 2.00 -11.74 3.02
CA ILE A 54 2.85 -10.56 3.07
C ILE A 54 2.40 -9.68 4.24
N ASN A 55 3.28 -9.50 5.23
CA ASN A 55 3.04 -8.70 6.44
C ASN A 55 3.75 -7.32 6.36
N SER A 56 3.62 -6.62 5.23
CA SER A 56 4.28 -5.32 5.04
C SER A 56 3.56 -4.50 3.98
N GLU A 57 3.11 -3.30 4.34
CA GLU A 57 2.48 -2.37 3.38
C GLU A 57 3.39 -2.01 2.21
N TYR A 58 4.70 -1.86 2.48
CA TYR A 58 5.69 -1.57 1.46
C TYR A 58 5.79 -2.73 0.46
N LYS A 59 5.98 -3.96 0.95
CA LYS A 59 6.09 -5.13 0.08
C LYS A 59 4.80 -5.39 -0.71
N ILE A 60 3.64 -5.12 -0.11
CA ILE A 60 2.34 -5.20 -0.82
C ILE A 60 2.31 -4.27 -2.03
N ARG A 61 2.81 -3.03 -1.87
CA ARG A 61 2.85 -2.05 -2.97
C ARG A 61 3.86 -2.42 -4.05
N GLU A 62 4.97 -3.03 -3.65
CA GLU A 62 6.03 -3.49 -4.53
C GLU A 62 5.60 -4.72 -5.36
N ILE A 63 5.12 -5.78 -4.71
CA ILE A 63 4.82 -7.05 -5.39
C ILE A 63 3.67 -6.93 -6.41
N LEU A 64 2.71 -6.04 -6.17
CA LEU A 64 1.51 -5.93 -6.99
C LEU A 64 1.65 -5.00 -8.21
N SER A 65 2.76 -4.27 -8.35
CA SER A 65 3.01 -3.41 -9.51
C SER A 65 4.49 -3.11 -9.75
N LYS A 66 4.93 -3.23 -11.01
CA LYS A 66 6.27 -2.79 -11.48
C LYS A 66 6.58 -1.34 -11.14
N SER A 67 5.57 -0.47 -11.19
CA SER A 67 5.69 0.95 -10.91
C SER A 67 5.53 1.33 -9.45
N PHE A 68 5.35 0.34 -8.55
CA PHE A 68 5.00 0.51 -7.15
C PHE A 68 3.61 1.15 -6.96
N LEU A 69 2.70 0.49 -6.23
CA LEU A 69 1.35 1.04 -6.02
C LEU A 69 1.39 2.38 -5.27
N PHE A 70 0.49 3.31 -5.59
CA PHE A 70 0.40 4.60 -4.91
C PHE A 70 0.16 4.47 -3.40
N SER A 71 -0.62 3.47 -2.98
CA SER A 71 -0.83 3.12 -1.58
C SER A 71 -1.18 1.63 -1.44
N SER A 72 -1.23 1.14 -0.20
CA SER A 72 -1.79 -0.17 0.16
C SER A 72 -3.29 -0.10 0.48
N ALA A 73 -3.94 1.07 0.31
CA ALA A 73 -5.37 1.24 0.54
C ALA A 73 -6.15 1.00 -0.75
N PHE A 74 -6.46 -0.26 -1.03
CA PHE A 74 -7.25 -0.65 -2.19
C PHE A 74 -8.22 -1.81 -1.88
N SER A 75 -9.24 -1.99 -2.72
CA SER A 75 -10.04 -3.22 -2.82
C SER A 75 -9.62 -4.04 -4.04
N VAL A 76 -9.82 -5.35 -3.98
CA VAL A 76 -9.50 -6.28 -5.07
C VAL A 76 -10.82 -6.77 -5.68
N LYS A 77 -10.97 -6.63 -6.99
CA LYS A 77 -12.04 -7.27 -7.77
C LYS A 77 -11.43 -8.26 -8.76
N LYS A 78 -11.93 -9.49 -8.77
CA LYS A 78 -11.56 -10.51 -9.75
C LYS A 78 -12.59 -10.54 -10.88
N ASP A 79 -12.14 -10.40 -12.12
CA ASP A 79 -12.99 -10.38 -13.30
C ASP A 79 -12.29 -11.07 -14.48
N GLY A 80 -12.87 -12.15 -15.00
CA GLY A 80 -12.32 -12.88 -16.15
C GLY A 80 -10.85 -13.33 -16.00
N GLY A 81 -10.40 -13.66 -14.79
CA GLY A 81 -9.00 -14.02 -14.50
C GLY A 81 -8.03 -12.85 -14.33
N LYS A 82 -8.53 -11.61 -14.48
CA LYS A 82 -7.79 -10.38 -14.15
C LYS A 82 -8.13 -9.92 -12.74
N PHE A 83 -7.17 -9.23 -12.12
CA PHE A 83 -7.38 -8.52 -10.86
C PHE A 83 -7.37 -7.02 -11.11
N ILE A 84 -8.44 -6.37 -10.68
CA ILE A 84 -8.62 -4.92 -10.70
C ILE A 84 -8.44 -4.43 -9.27
N LEU A 85 -7.52 -3.49 -9.07
CA LEU A 85 -7.34 -2.82 -7.79
C LEU A 85 -7.99 -1.45 -7.88
N ASP A 86 -8.94 -1.19 -7.00
CA ASP A 86 -9.52 0.14 -6.82
C ASP A 86 -8.91 0.75 -5.55
N GLY A 87 -8.10 1.78 -5.72
CA GLY A 87 -7.19 2.30 -4.70
C GLY A 87 -7.43 3.77 -4.37
N LYS A 88 -7.03 4.17 -3.16
CA LYS A 88 -7.14 5.56 -2.70
C LYS A 88 -5.90 6.05 -1.98
N GLY A 89 -5.67 7.35 -2.06
CA GLY A 89 -4.54 8.04 -1.44
C GLY A 89 -3.19 7.70 -2.06
N TRP A 90 -2.17 8.46 -1.69
CA TRP A 90 -0.80 8.29 -2.17
C TRP A 90 0.16 8.40 -0.98
N GLY A 91 1.05 7.42 -0.83
CA GLY A 91 2.04 7.34 0.22
C GLY A 91 1.64 6.43 1.37
N HIS A 92 2.51 6.36 2.38
CA HIS A 92 2.35 5.47 3.54
C HIS A 92 1.27 5.96 4.52
N GLY A 93 0.86 7.23 4.45
CA GLY A 93 -0.26 7.77 5.24
C GLY A 93 0.00 7.87 6.73
N VAL A 94 1.24 8.20 7.11
CA VAL A 94 1.62 8.49 8.49
C VAL A 94 2.13 9.93 8.54
N GLY A 95 1.74 10.69 9.56
CA GLY A 95 2.12 12.10 9.70
C GLY A 95 1.31 13.01 8.78
N LEU A 96 2.00 13.92 8.09
CA LEU A 96 1.38 15.02 7.35
C LEU A 96 0.92 14.62 5.94
N CYS A 97 -0.38 14.79 5.67
CA CYS A 97 -0.92 14.73 4.31
C CYS A 97 -0.70 16.07 3.60
N GLN A 98 0.14 16.09 2.57
CA GLN A 98 0.49 17.33 1.84
C GLN A 98 -0.74 18.02 1.22
N ILE A 99 -1.63 17.26 0.58
CA ILE A 99 -2.86 17.80 -0.02
C ILE A 99 -3.82 18.30 1.07
N GLY A 100 -3.91 17.60 2.20
CA GLY A 100 -4.72 18.04 3.33
C GLY A 100 -4.16 19.30 3.99
N ALA A 101 -2.83 19.41 4.12
CA ALA A 101 -2.15 20.61 4.58
C ALA A 101 -2.41 21.81 3.65
N LEU A 102 -2.36 21.60 2.32
CA LEU A 102 -2.75 22.61 1.34
C LEU A 102 -4.21 23.04 1.53
N GLY A 103 -5.15 22.10 1.68
CA GLY A 103 -6.56 22.41 1.92
C GLY A 103 -6.79 23.21 3.21
N MET A 104 -6.08 22.87 4.28
CA MET A 104 -6.10 23.66 5.53
C MET A 104 -5.52 25.06 5.32
N SER A 105 -4.43 25.20 4.58
CA SER A 105 -3.82 26.50 4.26
C SER A 105 -4.76 27.38 3.42
N LEU A 106 -5.47 26.79 2.47
CA LEU A 106 -6.50 27.49 1.67
C LEU A 106 -7.74 27.87 2.50
N SER A 107 -7.88 27.30 3.70
CA SER A 107 -8.92 27.62 4.69
C SER A 107 -8.35 28.47 5.84
N ASP A 108 -7.35 29.30 5.55
CA ASP A 108 -6.70 30.26 6.45
C ASP A 108 -6.05 29.67 7.72
N LYS A 109 -5.74 28.38 7.73
CA LYS A 109 -4.96 27.77 8.83
C LYS A 109 -3.48 28.10 8.67
N LYS A 110 -2.86 28.58 9.76
CA LYS A 110 -1.42 28.83 9.82
C LYS A 110 -0.64 27.51 9.90
N SER A 111 0.63 27.54 9.48
CA SER A 111 1.53 26.37 9.50
C SER A 111 1.56 25.64 10.84
N VAL A 112 1.62 26.36 11.96
CA VAL A 112 1.61 25.77 13.31
C VAL A 112 0.31 24.99 13.57
N GLN A 113 -0.85 25.52 13.17
CA GLN A 113 -2.14 24.84 13.33
C GLN A 113 -2.23 23.58 12.46
N ILE A 114 -1.66 23.63 11.25
CA ILE A 114 -1.57 22.47 10.35
C ILE A 114 -0.68 21.38 10.97
N LEU A 115 0.49 21.75 11.49
CA LEU A 115 1.39 20.81 12.14
C LEU A 115 0.76 20.18 13.38
N SER A 116 0.12 20.96 14.25
CA SER A 116 -0.57 20.43 15.44
C SER A 116 -1.72 19.47 15.10
N HIS A 117 -2.35 19.61 13.93
CA HIS A 117 -3.37 18.66 13.46
C HIS A 117 -2.78 17.30 13.09
N TYR A 118 -1.64 17.27 12.39
CA TYR A 118 -1.01 16.03 11.92
C TYR A 118 -0.04 15.40 12.94
N PHE A 119 0.48 16.19 13.86
CA PHE A 119 1.42 15.80 14.89
C PHE A 119 0.86 16.25 16.26
N PRO A 120 -0.17 15.57 16.77
CA PRO A 120 -0.76 15.92 18.05
C PRO A 120 0.30 15.85 19.16
N GLU A 121 0.13 16.66 20.20
CA GLU A 121 1.05 16.73 21.36
C GLU A 121 2.49 17.17 21.03
N THR A 122 2.72 17.70 19.83
CA THR A 122 4.01 18.33 19.45
C THR A 122 3.96 19.85 19.53
N GLU A 123 5.13 20.46 19.66
CA GLU A 123 5.30 21.91 19.67
C GLU A 123 6.38 22.37 18.67
N VAL A 124 6.17 23.55 18.09
CA VAL A 124 7.14 24.17 17.18
C VAL A 124 8.09 25.04 18.01
N ARG A 125 9.40 24.74 17.96
CA ARG A 125 10.44 25.51 18.66
C ARG A 125 11.40 26.19 17.68
N LYS A 126 11.78 27.42 17.98
CA LYS A 126 12.89 28.12 17.30
C LYS A 126 14.21 27.63 17.91
N ILE A 127 15.05 26.99 17.10
CA ILE A 127 16.33 26.40 17.57
C ILE A 127 17.56 27.30 17.35
N TYR A 128 17.42 28.37 16.55
CA TYR A 128 18.48 29.37 16.33
C TYR A 128 17.91 30.78 16.48
N ASN A 129 18.65 31.67 17.10
CA ASN A 129 18.35 33.10 17.04
C ASN A 129 18.97 33.66 15.75
N SER A 130 18.09 34.07 14.85
CA SER A 130 18.38 34.94 13.70
C SER A 130 18.94 36.27 14.16
#